data_AF-A0A975TCB8-F1
#
_entry.id   AF-A0A975TCB8-F1
#
_cell.length_a   1.000
_cell.length_b   1.000
_cell.length_c   1.000
_cell.angle_alpha   90.00
_cell.angle_beta   90.00
_cell.angle_gamma   90.00
#
_symmetry.space_group_name_H-M   'P 1'
#
loop_
_entity.id
_entity.type
_entity.pdbx_description
1 polymer ?
#
loop_
_entity_poly.entity_id
_entity_poly.type
_entity_poly.pdbx_seq_one_letter_code
_entity_poly.pdbx_strand_id
1 'polypeptide(L)'
;MYELGCSREKIIQLFRLIDRLMTLPPDLDLNFKTELQRFEAEKQMTYITSIQRIERAQTLQESIVKILKTRFEDAPSELVEQIKQIYDHERLNQLLEQSVTIGSISEFQQQLNQENPNIDEKRI
;
A
#
# COMPACT_ATOMS: atom_id res chain seq x y z
N MET A 1 15.44 -15.28 12.88
CA MET A 1 15.83 -14.55 14.10
C MET A 1 15.60 -13.07 13.84
N TYR A 2 14.69 -12.43 14.57
CA TYR A 2 14.38 -10.98 14.59
C TYR A 2 15.39 -10.10 13.83
N GLU A 3 15.21 -9.93 12.51
CA GLU A 3 16.22 -9.33 11.61
C GLU A 3 16.37 -7.81 11.72
N LEU A 4 15.82 -7.19 12.77
CA LEU A 4 15.97 -5.75 13.00
C LEU A 4 16.59 -5.40 14.37
N GLY A 5 16.97 -6.37 15.20
CA GLY A 5 17.53 -6.08 16.54
C GLY A 5 16.58 -5.30 17.46
N CYS A 6 15.30 -5.17 17.09
CA CYS A 6 14.29 -4.51 17.89
C CYS A 6 13.81 -5.47 18.99
N SER A 7 14.06 -5.11 20.25
CA SER A 7 13.55 -5.84 21.40
C SER A 7 12.02 -5.89 21.38
N ARG A 8 11.46 -6.97 21.93
CA ARG A 8 10.00 -7.17 22.03
C ARG A 8 9.30 -5.99 22.70
N GLU A 9 9.94 -5.35 23.70
CA GLU A 9 9.44 -4.13 24.31
C GLU A 9 9.28 -2.97 23.32
N LYS A 10 10.25 -2.76 22.40
CA LYS A 10 10.18 -1.67 21.42
C LYS A 10 9.01 -1.84 20.45
N ILE A 11 8.75 -3.08 20.03
CA ILE A 11 7.61 -3.40 19.15
C ILE A 11 6.29 -3.11 19.86
N ILE A 12 6.14 -3.54 21.11
CA ILE A 12 4.94 -3.29 21.91
C ILE A 12 4.74 -1.79 22.17
N GLN A 13 5.82 -1.04 22.43
CA GLN A 13 5.75 0.41 22.59
C GLN A 13 5.34 1.13 21.31
N LEU A 14 5.83 0.67 20.15
CA LEU A 14 5.44 1.21 18.85
C LEU A 14 3.94 0.99 18.57
N PHE A 15 3.43 -0.22 18.79
CA PHE A 15 2.01 -0.51 18.61
C PHE A 15 1.11 0.33 19.54
N ARG A 16 1.50 0.50 20.81
CA ARG A 16 0.77 1.39 21.73
C ARG A 16 0.80 2.85 21.31
N LEU A 17 1.90 3.30 20.70
CA LEU A 17 2.00 4.64 20.16
C LEU A 17 1.01 4.81 18.99
N ILE A 18 0.95 3.84 18.08
CA ILE A 18 0.03 3.85 16.93
C ILE A 18 -1.43 3.84 17.40
N ASP A 19 -1.81 2.96 18.33
CA ASP A 19 -3.17 2.92 18.87
C ASP A 19 -3.60 4.24 19.52
N ARG A 20 -2.65 4.92 20.18
CA ARG A 20 -2.91 6.23 20.80
C ARG A 20 -2.98 7.38 19.78
N LEU A 21 -2.26 7.28 18.67
CA LEU A 21 -2.39 8.19 17.53
C LEU A 21 -3.75 8.01 16.82
N MET A 22 -4.26 6.77 16.74
CA MET A 22 -5.58 6.47 16.17
C MET A 22 -6.77 6.99 16.99
N THR A 23 -6.53 7.45 18.22
CA THR A 23 -7.54 7.93 19.18
C THR A 23 -7.25 9.36 19.64
N LEU A 24 -6.40 10.09 18.91
CA LEU A 24 -5.93 11.41 19.30
C LEU A 24 -7.06 12.45 19.20
N PRO A 25 -7.31 13.25 20.26
CA PRO A 25 -8.23 14.38 20.20
C PRO A 25 -7.79 15.41 19.14
N PRO A 26 -8.73 16.11 18.48
CA PRO A 26 -8.42 17.08 17.41
C PRO A 26 -7.38 18.13 17.81
N ASP A 27 -7.41 18.54 19.07
CA ASP A 27 -6.54 19.59 19.63
C ASP A 27 -5.07 19.15 19.74
N LEU A 28 -4.84 17.84 19.87
CA LEU A 28 -3.52 17.23 19.95
C LEU A 28 -2.95 16.87 18.55
N ASP A 29 -3.81 16.72 17.54
CA ASP A 29 -3.43 16.45 16.15
C ASP A 29 -2.64 17.63 15.54
N LEU A 30 -3.03 18.88 15.87
CA LEU A 30 -2.37 20.07 15.35
C LEU A 30 -0.94 20.25 15.90
N ASN A 31 -0.76 20.04 17.21
CA ASN A 31 0.55 20.11 17.85
C ASN A 31 1.46 18.95 17.42
N PHE A 32 0.90 17.74 17.27
CA PHE A 32 1.64 16.59 16.76
C PHE A 32 2.13 16.81 15.33
N LYS A 33 1.29 17.33 14.43
CA LYS A 33 1.68 17.67 13.05
C LYS A 33 2.80 18.71 13.02
N THR A 34 2.74 19.72 13.88
CA THR A 34 3.75 20.79 13.95
C THR A 34 5.11 20.25 14.41
N GLU A 35 5.12 19.43 15.46
CA GLU A 35 6.35 18.81 15.97
C GLU A 35 6.91 17.75 15.00
N LEU A 36 6.03 17.03 14.30
CA LEU A 36 6.43 16.09 13.25
C LEU A 36 7.10 16.82 12.08
N GLN A 37 6.51 17.91 11.60
CA GLN A 37 7.10 18.74 10.54
C GLN A 37 8.47 19.30 10.93
N ARG A 38 8.63 19.71 12.19
CA ARG A 38 9.90 20.18 12.73
C ARG A 38 10.95 19.07 12.76
N PHE A 39 10.56 17.88 13.21
CA PHE A 39 11.43 16.70 13.22
C PHE A 39 11.83 16.25 11.81
N GLU A 40 10.90 16.28 10.85
CA GLU A 40 11.16 15.99 9.43
C GLU A 40 12.20 16.95 8.82
N ALA A 41 12.06 18.25 9.11
CA ALA A 41 12.99 19.29 8.64
C ALA A 41 14.39 19.13 9.23
N GLU A 42 14.50 18.78 10.52
CA GLU A 42 15.77 18.57 11.21
C GLU A 42 16.49 17.28 10.76
N LYS A 43 15.74 16.25 10.37
CA LYS A 43 16.28 14.95 9.95
C LYS A 43 16.44 14.78 8.44
N GLN A 44 15.98 15.74 7.63
CA GLN A 44 15.81 15.60 6.17
C GLN A 44 15.15 14.26 5.77
N MET A 45 14.23 13.77 6.59
CA MET A 45 13.48 12.54 6.34
C MET A 45 12.02 12.93 6.14
N THR A 46 11.54 12.74 4.91
CA THR A 46 10.20 13.18 4.48
C THR A 46 9.17 12.12 4.84
N TYR A 47 8.53 12.17 6.01
CA TYR A 47 7.38 11.31 6.34
C TYR A 47 6.18 11.60 5.41
N ILE A 48 6.05 12.83 4.90
CA ILE A 48 5.18 13.22 3.79
C ILE A 48 5.31 12.24 2.58
N THR A 49 6.47 11.61 2.34
CA THR A 49 6.62 10.64 1.24
C THR A 49 5.85 9.35 1.45
N SER A 50 5.65 8.87 2.69
CA SER A 50 5.00 7.58 2.92
C SER A 50 3.48 7.67 2.78
N ILE A 51 2.86 8.76 3.23
CA ILE A 51 1.43 9.03 2.99
C ILE A 51 1.20 9.27 1.51
N GLN A 52 2.00 10.12 0.86
CA GLN A 52 1.89 10.37 -0.59
C GLN A 52 2.11 9.11 -1.43
N ARG A 53 3.00 8.20 -1.00
CA ARG A 53 3.21 6.89 -1.63
C ARG A 53 1.94 6.03 -1.53
N ILE A 54 1.31 5.99 -0.37
CA ILE A 54 0.05 5.25 -0.16
C ILE A 54 -1.08 5.86 -0.99
N GLU A 55 -1.26 7.18 -0.96
CA GLU A 55 -2.30 7.88 -1.74
C GLU A 55 -2.12 7.66 -3.24
N ARG A 56 -0.88 7.74 -3.73
CA ARG A 56 -0.56 7.47 -5.14
C ARG A 56 -0.83 6.01 -5.51
N ALA A 57 -0.54 5.07 -4.60
CA ALA A 57 -0.79 3.65 -4.85
C ALA A 57 -2.29 3.38 -4.93
N GLN A 58 -3.07 3.91 -3.97
CA GLN A 58 -4.53 3.83 -3.97
C GLN A 58 -5.14 4.44 -5.24
N THR A 59 -4.66 5.60 -5.67
CA THR A 59 -5.11 6.25 -6.91
C THR A 59 -4.88 5.37 -8.14
N LEU A 60 -3.72 4.71 -8.24
CA LEU A 60 -3.41 3.80 -9.34
C LEU A 60 -4.27 2.53 -9.28
N GLN A 61 -4.43 1.93 -8.10
CA GLN A 61 -5.30 0.77 -7.89
C GLN A 61 -6.74 1.04 -8.32
N GLU A 62 -7.31 2.18 -7.89
CA GLU A 62 -8.66 2.61 -8.27
C GLU A 62 -8.78 2.82 -9.77
N SER A 63 -7.75 3.42 -10.39
CA SER A 63 -7.70 3.64 -11.84
C SER A 63 -7.70 2.32 -12.62
N ILE A 64 -6.87 1.36 -12.23
CA ILE A 64 -6.82 0.02 -12.85
C ILE A 64 -8.19 -0.65 -12.72
N VAL A 65 -8.76 -0.70 -11.51
CA VAL A 65 -10.06 -1.34 -11.26
C VAL A 65 -11.16 -0.68 -12.10
N LYS A 66 -11.15 0.65 -12.22
CA LYS A 66 -12.10 1.38 -13.04
C LYS A 66 -11.96 1.02 -14.52
N ILE A 67 -10.74 0.98 -15.05
CA ILE A 67 -10.47 0.59 -16.44
C ILE A 67 -10.96 -0.83 -16.70
N LEU A 68 -10.65 -1.78 -15.82
CA LEU A 68 -11.08 -3.17 -15.97
C LEU A 68 -12.61 -3.30 -15.96
N LYS A 69 -13.29 -2.62 -15.03
CA LYS A 69 -14.77 -2.58 -14.99
C LYS A 69 -15.37 -1.95 -16.25
N THR A 70 -14.76 -0.89 -16.77
CA THR A 70 -15.24 -0.20 -17.98
C THR A 70 -14.98 -1.02 -19.24
N ARG A 71 -13.83 -1.70 -19.36
CA ARG A 71 -13.46 -2.45 -20.57
C ARG A 71 -14.09 -3.83 -20.65
N PHE A 72 -14.25 -4.50 -19.51
CA PHE A 72 -14.67 -5.90 -19.47
C PHE A 72 -16.07 -6.10 -18.89
N GLU A 73 -16.76 -5.03 -18.47
CA GLU A 73 -18.09 -5.02 -17.84
C GLU A 73 -18.23 -5.88 -16.56
N ASP A 74 -17.22 -6.68 -16.25
CA ASP A 74 -17.10 -7.50 -15.05
C ASP A 74 -15.63 -7.51 -14.59
N ALA A 75 -15.43 -7.22 -13.31
CA ALA A 75 -14.14 -7.29 -12.66
C ALA A 75 -14.32 -8.17 -11.41
N PRO A 76 -13.81 -9.42 -11.43
CA PRO A 76 -13.95 -10.34 -10.32
C PRO A 76 -13.49 -9.70 -9.01
N SER A 77 -14.28 -9.85 -7.95
CA SER A 77 -13.98 -9.26 -6.64
C SER A 77 -12.61 -9.68 -6.11
N GLU A 78 -12.23 -10.94 -6.35
CA GLU A 78 -10.93 -11.49 -6.01
C GLU A 78 -9.77 -10.73 -6.70
N LEU A 79 -9.91 -10.39 -7.98
CA LEU A 79 -8.90 -9.62 -8.71
C LEU A 79 -8.81 -8.19 -8.18
N VAL A 80 -9.94 -7.58 -7.82
CA VAL A 80 -9.96 -6.24 -7.23
C VAL A 80 -9.26 -6.22 -5.87
N GLU A 81 -9.49 -7.25 -5.05
CA GLU A 81 -8.80 -7.41 -3.77
C GLU A 81 -7.30 -7.59 -3.95
N GLN A 82 -6.87 -8.43 -4.90
CA GLN A 82 -5.45 -8.61 -5.21
C GLN A 82 -4.77 -7.30 -5.61
N ILE A 83 -5.40 -6.50 -6.49
CA ILE A 83 -4.85 -5.19 -6.90
C ILE A 83 -4.73 -4.25 -5.69
N LYS A 84 -5.72 -4.22 -4.79
CA LYS A 84 -5.71 -3.38 -3.58
C LYS A 84 -4.59 -3.72 -2.59
N GLN A 85 -4.04 -4.93 -2.64
CA GLN A 85 -2.92 -5.35 -1.79
C GLN A 85 -1.55 -4.97 -2.37
N ILE A 86 -1.47 -4.47 -3.60
CA ILE A 86 -0.20 -4.10 -4.25
C ILE A 86 0.14 -2.65 -3.94
N TYR A 87 1.24 -2.41 -3.20
CA TYR A 87 1.74 -1.07 -2.88
C TYR A 87 3.01 -0.69 -3.65
N ASP A 88 3.51 -1.58 -4.50
CA ASP A 88 4.65 -1.32 -5.38
C ASP A 88 4.21 -0.42 -6.56
N HIS A 89 4.80 0.76 -6.66
CA HIS A 89 4.45 1.74 -7.68
C HIS A 89 4.84 1.33 -9.10
N GLU A 90 6.03 0.74 -9.28
CA GLU A 90 6.47 0.30 -10.60
C GLU A 90 5.52 -0.80 -11.09
N ARG A 91 5.16 -1.71 -10.19
CA ARG A 91 4.17 -2.76 -10.48
C ARG A 91 2.80 -2.20 -10.84
N LEU A 92 2.29 -1.23 -10.08
CA LEU A 92 1.00 -0.60 -10.36
C LEU A 92 1.00 0.14 -11.71
N ASN A 93 2.10 0.79 -12.09
CA ASN A 93 2.22 1.42 -13.41
C ASN A 93 2.20 0.38 -14.54
N GLN A 94 2.94 -0.73 -14.39
CA GLN A 94 2.89 -1.83 -15.36
C GLN A 94 1.48 -2.41 -15.50
N LEU A 95 0.79 -2.63 -14.38
CA LEU A 95 -0.59 -3.11 -14.40
C LEU A 95 -1.55 -2.10 -15.01
N LEU A 96 -1.31 -0.80 -14.82
CA LEU A 96 -2.07 0.25 -15.49
C LEU A 96 -1.91 0.19 -17.01
N GLU A 97 -0.68 0.08 -17.52
CA GLU A 97 -0.43 -0.08 -18.95
C GLU A 97 -1.10 -1.35 -19.49
N GLN A 98 -0.92 -2.47 -18.81
CA GLN A 98 -1.54 -3.75 -19.15
C GLN A 98 -3.07 -3.68 -19.14
N SER A 99 -3.68 -2.95 -18.21
CA SER A 99 -5.14 -2.78 -18.15
C SER A 99 -5.71 -2.10 -19.40
N VAL A 100 -4.89 -1.36 -20.14
CA VAL A 100 -5.25 -0.71 -21.40
C VAL A 100 -4.89 -1.58 -22.61
N THR A 101 -3.77 -2.30 -22.57
CA THR A 101 -3.24 -3.06 -23.71
C THR A 101 -3.83 -4.47 -23.83
N ILE A 102 -4.12 -5.15 -22.73
CA ILE A 102 -4.56 -6.55 -22.74
C ILE A 102 -5.98 -6.70 -23.32
N GLY A 103 -6.23 -7.78 -24.06
CA GLY A 103 -7.49 -8.03 -24.76
C GLY A 103 -8.58 -8.68 -23.92
N SER A 104 -8.24 -9.30 -22.79
CA SER A 104 -9.21 -9.99 -21.91
C SER A 104 -8.86 -9.91 -20.42
N ILE A 105 -9.89 -10.05 -19.57
CA ILE A 105 -9.70 -10.10 -18.12
C ILE A 105 -8.90 -11.33 -17.66
N SER A 106 -8.99 -12.45 -18.39
CA SER A 106 -8.28 -13.69 -18.05
C SER A 106 -6.78 -13.58 -18.31
N GLU A 107 -6.37 -12.96 -19.41
CA GLU A 107 -4.96 -12.65 -19.69
C GLU A 107 -4.40 -11.69 -18.62
N PHE A 108 -5.18 -10.70 -18.19
CA PHE A 108 -4.78 -9.80 -17.13
C PHE A 108 -4.57 -10.54 -15.80
N GLN A 109 -5.48 -11.46 -15.44
CA GLN A 109 -5.34 -12.33 -14.26
C GLN A 109 -4.09 -13.20 -14.32
N GLN A 110 -3.78 -13.78 -15.49
CA GLN A 110 -2.56 -14.57 -15.66
C GLN A 110 -1.32 -13.71 -15.44
N GLN A 111 -1.27 -12.50 -15.99
CA GLN A 111 -0.13 -11.60 -15.80
C GLN A 111 0.00 -11.10 -14.35
N LEU A 112 -1.12 -10.87 -13.68
CA LEU A 112 -1.16 -10.53 -12.26
C LEU A 112 -0.54 -11.66 -11.41
N ASN A 113 -0.85 -12.92 -11.74
CA ASN A 113 -0.41 -14.11 -11.02
C ASN A 113 1.01 -14.59 -11.40
N GLN A 114 1.45 -14.40 -12.65
CA GLN A 114 2.76 -14.86 -13.13
C GLN A 114 3.94 -14.15 -12.44
N GLU A 115 3.74 -12.93 -11.94
CA GLU A 115 4.77 -12.15 -11.23
C GLU A 115 4.49 -12.03 -9.72
N ASN A 116 3.47 -12.72 -9.21
CA ASN A 116 3.30 -13.00 -7.79
C ASN A 116 3.68 -14.47 -7.55
N PRO A 117 4.98 -14.82 -7.39
CA PRO A 117 5.33 -16.12 -6.85
C PRO A 117 4.83 -16.14 -5.42
N ASN A 118 3.73 -16.85 -5.27
CA ASN A 118 3.06 -17.25 -4.05
C ASN A 118 4.01 -17.30 -2.84
N ILE A 119 3.71 -16.50 -1.80
CA ILE A 119 4.19 -16.71 -0.43
C ILE A 119 3.48 -17.96 0.10
N ASP A 120 3.84 -19.12 -0.46
CA ASP A 120 3.24 -20.42 -0.17
C ASP A 120 4.33 -21.47 0.19
N GLU A 121 5.44 -21.00 0.77
CA GLU A 121 6.53 -21.83 1.30
C GLU A 121 6.67 -21.73 2.84
N LYS A 122 5.57 -21.50 3.57
CA LYS A 122 5.55 -21.71 5.03
C LYS A 122 4.56 -22.78 5.48
N ARG A 123 4.63 -23.93 4.81
CA ARG A 123 4.37 -25.22 5.42
C ARG A 123 5.69 -26.00 5.46
N ILE A 124 6.32 -26.00 6.63
CA ILE A 124 6.94 -27.14 7.35
C ILE A 124 7.44 -26.59 8.69
#